data_AF-A0A4Y9YLB7-F1
#
_entry.id   AF-A0A4Y9YLB7-F1
#
_cell.length_a   1.000
_cell.length_b   1.000
_cell.length_c   1.000
_cell.angle_alpha   90.00
_cell.angle_beta   90.00
_cell.angle_gamma   90.00
#
_symmetry.space_group_name_H-M   'P 1'
#
loop_
_entity.id
_entity.type
_entity.pdbx_description
1 polymer ?
#
loop_
_entity_poly.entity_id
_entity_poly.type
_entity_poly.pdbx_seq_one_letter_code
_entity_poly.pdbx_strand_id
1 'polypeptide(L)'
;MASSELLQQIQAGKRLKKAQTNDRSAPAVDGAKAGGGGAGPRLGGGGGGGGGIPASRAPSGGAGPPQLGGLFAGGMPKLKPAGHHNLGTQRHIVKFAS
;
A
#
# COMPACT_ATOMS: atom_id res chain seq x y z
N MET A 1 -7.84 -38.57 28.22
CA MET A 1 -6.73 -39.24 27.52
C MET A 1 -7.21 -39.61 26.13
N ALA A 2 -6.41 -39.42 25.09
CA ALA A 2 -6.74 -39.91 23.74
C ALA A 2 -6.90 -41.43 23.74
N SER A 3 -7.77 -41.98 22.88
CA SER A 3 -7.89 -43.44 22.73
C SER A 3 -6.63 -44.04 22.10
N SER A 4 -6.29 -45.29 22.43
CA SER A 4 -5.11 -45.97 21.88
C SER A 4 -5.13 -46.02 20.34
N GLU A 5 -6.31 -46.25 19.77
CA GLU A 5 -6.56 -46.25 18.32
C GLU A 5 -6.18 -44.92 17.67
N LEU A 6 -6.56 -43.79 18.28
CA LEU A 6 -6.24 -42.47 17.76
C LEU A 6 -4.71 -42.25 17.74
N LEU A 7 -4.01 -42.68 18.78
CA LEU A 7 -2.55 -42.57 18.84
C LEU A 7 -1.88 -43.40 17.74
N GLN A 8 -2.36 -44.62 17.50
CA GLN A 8 -1.86 -45.47 16.43
C GLN A 8 -2.09 -44.84 15.04
N GLN A 9 -3.26 -44.26 14.80
CA GLN A 9 -3.57 -43.57 13.55
C GLN A 9 -2.71 -42.33 13.31
N ILE A 10 -2.36 -41.58 14.37
CA ILE A 10 -1.45 -40.43 14.27
C ILE A 10 -0.04 -40.89 13.90
N GLN A 11 0.45 -41.96 14.54
CA GLN A 11 1.78 -42.52 14.25
C GLN A 11 1.88 -43.09 12.83
N ALA A 12 0.81 -43.73 12.35
CA ALA A 12 0.73 -44.21 10.98
C ALA A 12 0.74 -43.05 9.95
N GLY A 13 0.28 -41.87 10.34
CA GLY A 13 0.22 -40.68 9.50
C GLY A 13 -0.87 -40.76 8.43
N LYS A 14 -1.09 -39.64 7.72
CA LYS A 14 -2.11 -39.56 6.66
C LYS A 14 -1.65 -38.68 5.52
N ARG A 15 -1.84 -39.17 4.28
CA ARG A 15 -1.62 -38.35 3.08
C ARG A 15 -2.70 -37.27 2.99
N LEU A 16 -2.26 -36.03 2.85
CA LEU A 16 -3.13 -34.87 2.66
C LEU A 16 -3.18 -34.48 1.18
N LYS A 17 -4.27 -33.82 0.79
CA LYS A 17 -4.40 -33.24 -0.55
C LYS A 17 -3.50 -32.01 -0.65
N LYS A 18 -3.06 -31.68 -1.87
CA LYS A 18 -2.38 -30.41 -2.12
C LYS A 18 -3.39 -29.26 -1.94
N ALA A 19 -2.93 -28.17 -1.34
CA ALA A 19 -3.68 -26.94 -1.18
C ALA A 19 -2.77 -25.77 -1.54
N GLN A 20 -3.31 -24.76 -2.24
CA GLN A 20 -2.61 -23.49 -2.41
C GLN A 20 -2.74 -22.71 -1.10
N THR A 21 -1.63 -22.48 -0.43
CA THR A 21 -1.61 -21.68 0.82
C THR A 21 -1.38 -20.21 0.48
N ASN A 22 -2.33 -19.35 0.88
CA ASN A 22 -2.12 -17.91 0.91
C ASN A 22 -1.70 -17.48 2.32
N ASP A 23 -0.41 -17.63 2.63
CA ASP A 23 0.15 -17.26 3.91
C ASP A 23 0.48 -15.75 3.94
N ARG A 24 -0.21 -15.00 4.80
CA ARG A 24 -0.03 -13.55 5.00
C ARG A 24 0.48 -13.23 6.41
N SER A 25 1.16 -14.17 7.04
CA SER A 25 1.72 -14.01 8.39
C SER A 25 3.03 -13.19 8.41
N ALA A 26 3.64 -12.94 7.24
CA ALA A 26 4.84 -12.14 7.15
C ALA A 26 4.60 -10.69 7.66
N PRO A 27 5.57 -10.10 8.37
CA PRO A 27 5.43 -8.73 8.87
C PRO A 27 5.36 -7.74 7.70
N ALA A 28 4.45 -6.76 7.82
CA ALA A 28 4.42 -5.63 6.91
C ALA A 28 5.61 -4.71 7.23
N VAL A 29 6.61 -4.70 6.36
CA VAL A 29 7.73 -3.75 6.42
C VAL A 29 7.53 -2.68 5.35
N ASP A 30 7.67 -1.42 5.74
CA ASP A 30 7.67 -0.32 4.79
C ASP A 30 8.93 -0.42 3.92
N GLY A 31 8.78 -0.73 2.62
CA GLY A 31 9.84 -0.47 1.63
C GLY A 31 10.45 -1.62 0.82
N ALA A 32 9.81 -2.79 0.64
CA ALA A 32 10.29 -3.79 -0.33
C ALA A 32 9.22 -4.09 -1.40
N LYS A 33 9.24 -3.31 -2.48
CA LYS A 33 8.46 -3.59 -3.70
C LYS A 33 9.08 -4.80 -4.40
N ALA A 34 8.36 -5.92 -4.43
CA ALA A 34 8.75 -7.11 -5.19
C ALA A 34 8.93 -6.78 -6.68
N GLY A 35 10.04 -7.26 -7.26
CA GLY A 35 10.44 -6.95 -8.63
C GLY A 35 9.74 -7.78 -9.71
N GLY A 36 9.67 -7.19 -10.92
CA GLY A 36 9.59 -7.92 -12.19
C GLY A 36 8.38 -7.62 -13.09
N GLY A 37 8.52 -6.61 -13.98
CA GLY A 37 7.81 -6.55 -15.27
C GLY A 37 6.76 -5.44 -15.46
N GLY A 38 7.12 -4.40 -16.23
CA GLY A 38 6.18 -3.60 -17.02
C GLY A 38 5.51 -2.39 -16.32
N ALA A 39 5.97 -1.20 -16.69
CA ALA A 39 5.37 0.14 -16.63
C ALA A 39 4.06 0.39 -15.82
N GLY A 40 4.13 1.33 -14.86
CA GLY A 40 3.00 2.17 -14.44
C GLY A 40 2.64 2.12 -12.95
N PRO A 41 2.27 3.25 -12.30
CA PRO A 41 2.16 3.36 -10.85
C PRO A 41 0.83 2.82 -10.34
N ARG A 42 0.85 1.81 -9.49
CA ARG A 42 -0.34 1.40 -8.72
C ARG A 42 -0.09 1.66 -7.24
N LEU A 43 -0.51 2.86 -6.84
CA LEU A 43 -0.89 3.21 -5.48
C LEU A 43 -2.04 2.30 -5.05
N GLY A 44 -1.93 1.64 -3.90
CA GLY A 44 -3.01 0.80 -3.38
C GLY A 44 -2.58 -0.06 -2.21
N GLY A 45 -2.20 0.56 -1.10
CA GLY A 45 -2.10 -0.11 0.18
C GLY A 45 -3.47 -0.20 0.88
N GLY A 46 -3.68 -1.32 1.55
CA GLY A 46 -4.51 -1.38 2.76
C GLY A 46 -5.96 -1.79 2.57
N GLY A 47 -6.25 -3.09 2.73
CA GLY A 47 -7.56 -3.56 3.16
C GLY A 47 -7.68 -3.53 4.69
N GLY A 48 -8.92 -3.47 5.19
CA GLY A 48 -9.21 -3.73 6.61
C GLY A 48 -10.46 -2.99 7.07
N GLY A 49 -11.59 -3.70 7.15
CA GLY A 49 -12.92 -3.14 7.32
C GLY A 49 -13.28 -2.67 8.74
N GLY A 50 -14.43 -2.00 8.80
CA GLY A 50 -15.11 -1.66 10.05
C GLY A 50 -16.34 -0.79 9.80
N GLY A 51 -17.52 -1.40 9.85
CA GLY A 51 -18.79 -0.70 10.02
C GLY A 51 -19.50 -0.31 8.73
N GLY A 52 -20.51 -1.11 8.36
CA GLY A 52 -21.59 -0.57 7.55
C GLY A 52 -22.25 0.58 8.30
N ILE A 53 -22.19 1.78 7.73
CA ILE A 53 -23.17 2.83 7.98
C ILE A 53 -23.90 3.00 6.64
N PRO A 54 -25.23 2.94 6.60
CA PRO A 54 -25.98 2.81 5.36
C PRO A 54 -25.74 4.01 4.45
N ALA A 55 -25.81 3.74 3.14
CA ALA A 55 -25.95 4.73 2.09
C ALA A 55 -26.99 5.78 2.50
N SER A 56 -26.52 6.90 3.02
CA SER A 56 -27.34 8.05 3.33
C SER A 56 -26.81 9.19 2.50
N ARG A 57 -27.39 9.24 1.30
CA ARG A 57 -27.94 10.46 0.70
C ARG A 57 -26.95 11.63 0.63
N ALA A 58 -26.44 11.85 -0.58
CA ALA A 58 -25.90 13.14 -0.96
C ALA A 58 -26.87 14.28 -0.56
N PRO A 59 -26.35 15.39 -0.03
CA PRO A 59 -26.72 16.72 -0.46
C PRO A 59 -25.61 17.18 -1.41
N SER A 60 -25.84 17.23 -2.72
CA SER A 60 -26.20 18.47 -3.38
C SER A 60 -25.59 19.70 -2.70
N GLY A 61 -24.42 20.16 -3.18
CA GLY A 61 -23.93 21.47 -2.79
C GLY A 61 -22.42 21.64 -2.97
N GLY A 62 -22.04 22.31 -4.05
CA GLY A 62 -20.74 22.97 -4.15
C GLY A 62 -19.77 22.30 -5.10
N ALA A 63 -19.58 22.94 -6.25
CA ALA A 63 -18.46 22.68 -7.16
C ALA A 63 -17.14 22.95 -6.43
N GLY A 64 -16.58 21.92 -5.82
CA GLY A 64 -15.28 21.94 -5.17
C GLY A 64 -14.57 20.61 -5.43
N PRO A 65 -13.22 20.61 -5.46
CA PRO A 65 -12.46 19.38 -5.62
C PRO A 65 -12.85 18.35 -4.54
N PRO A 66 -12.74 17.04 -4.84
CA PRO A 66 -13.15 15.99 -3.93
C PRO A 66 -12.53 16.20 -2.54
N GLN A 67 -13.40 16.41 -1.55
CA GLN A 67 -13.01 16.62 -0.17
C GLN A 67 -12.34 15.35 0.35
N LEU A 68 -11.07 15.44 0.75
CA LEU A 68 -10.26 14.32 1.25
C LEU A 68 -10.68 13.94 2.67
N GLY A 69 -11.91 13.43 2.86
CA GLY A 69 -12.37 12.77 4.09
C GLY A 69 -12.08 13.51 5.40
N GLY A 70 -12.23 14.84 5.44
CA GLY A 70 -11.96 15.65 6.65
C GLY A 70 -10.48 15.90 6.97
N LEU A 71 -9.53 15.36 6.20
CA LEU A 71 -8.08 15.51 6.42
C LEU A 71 -7.60 16.97 6.36
N PHE A 72 -8.30 17.80 5.60
CA PHE A 72 -8.04 19.23 5.47
C PHE A 72 -9.24 20.07 5.93
N ALA A 73 -10.04 19.57 6.88
CA ALA A 73 -11.17 20.33 7.43
C ALA A 73 -10.73 21.69 8.04
N GLY A 74 -9.45 21.82 8.43
CA GLY A 74 -8.82 23.07 8.86
C GLY A 74 -8.02 23.82 7.79
N GLY A 75 -8.12 23.44 6.51
CA GLY A 75 -7.35 24.01 5.40
C GLY A 75 -6.03 23.28 5.08
N MET A 76 -5.43 23.59 3.93
CA MET A 76 -4.19 22.97 3.47
C MET A 76 -2.97 23.58 4.20
N PRO A 77 -2.09 22.77 4.83
CA PRO A 77 -0.90 23.28 5.49
C PRO A 77 0.07 23.88 4.46
N LYS A 78 0.52 25.12 4.70
CA LYS A 78 1.47 25.81 3.83
C LYS A 78 2.90 25.40 4.19
N LEU A 79 3.60 24.78 3.24
CA LEU A 79 4.99 24.40 3.41
C LEU A 79 5.92 25.62 3.21
N LYS A 80 7.07 25.58 3.86
CA LYS A 80 8.17 26.52 3.59
C LYS A 80 8.75 26.21 2.19
N PRO A 81 9.28 27.21 1.45
CA PRO A 81 9.95 26.95 0.19
C PRO A 81 11.08 25.93 0.38
N ALA A 82 11.04 24.84 -0.38
CA ALA A 82 12.20 23.96 -0.50
C ALA A 82 13.25 24.72 -1.32
N GLY A 83 14.42 24.97 -0.73
CA GLY A 83 15.50 25.69 -1.40
C GLY A 83 15.83 25.07 -2.76
N HIS A 84 16.21 25.91 -3.71
CA HIS A 84 16.45 25.55 -5.11
C HIS A 84 17.48 24.40 -5.19
N HIS A 85 17.01 23.17 -5.35
CA HIS A 85 17.85 22.07 -5.74
C HIS A 85 18.13 22.27 -7.23
N ASN A 86 19.38 22.56 -7.59
CA ASN A 86 19.83 22.66 -8.98
C ASN A 86 19.74 21.28 -9.66
N LEU A 87 18.52 20.83 -9.97
CA LEU A 87 18.24 19.61 -10.75
C LEU A 87 18.12 19.91 -12.25
N GLY A 88 18.44 21.12 -12.66
CA GLY A 88 18.49 21.54 -14.06
C GLY A 88 19.72 22.38 -14.33
N THR A 89 20.62 21.82 -15.14
CA THR A 89 21.58 22.56 -15.97
C THR A 89 22.91 23.00 -15.33
N GLN A 90 23.85 22.06 -15.23
CA GLN A 90 25.27 22.38 -15.43
C GLN A 90 25.47 22.77 -16.90
N ARG A 91 25.34 24.06 -17.26
CA ARG A 91 25.83 24.54 -18.56
C ARG A 91 27.35 24.65 -18.47
N HIS A 92 28.06 23.60 -18.87
CA HIS A 92 29.46 23.74 -19.27
C HIS A 92 29.49 24.57 -20.56
N ILE A 93 29.61 25.89 -20.40
CA ILE A 93 29.92 26.80 -21.52
C ILE A 93 31.43 26.66 -21.76
N VAL A 94 31.80 25.84 -22.75
CA VAL A 94 33.17 25.80 -23.26
C VAL A 94 33.41 27.13 -23.96
N LYS A 95 34.26 27.98 -23.37
CA LYS A 95 34.66 29.26 -23.92
C LYS A 95 35.79 28.96 -24.91
N PHE A 96 35.49 28.96 -26.21
CA PHE A 96 36.52 29.03 -27.24
C PHE A 96 37.12 30.44 -27.20
N ALA A 97 38.41 30.54 -26.87
CA ALA A 97 39.19 31.75 -27.02
C ALA A 97 40.63 31.41 -27.41
N SER A 98 41.11 32.20 -28.36
CA SER A 98 42.42 32.30 -29.02
C SER A 98 42.83 31.17 -29.96
#